data_AF-A0A3S3SEF3-F1
#
_entry.id   AF-A0A3S3SEF3-F1
#
_cell.length_a   1.000
_cell.length_b   1.000
_cell.length_c   1.000
_cell.angle_alpha   90.00
_cell.angle_beta   90.00
_cell.angle_gamma   90.00
#
_symmetry.space_group_name_H-M   'P 1'
#
loop_
_entity.id
_entity.type
_entity.pdbx_description
1 polymer ?
#
loop_
_entity_poly.entity_id
_entity_poly.type
_entity_poly.pdbx_seq_one_letter_code
_entity_poly.pdbx_strand_id
1 'polypeptide(L)' 'MADHINIHHPDRGERYEREALMIAELKTKIAVMETALTQSRGDLEAIFTRIKRGDPCELHMMNGDVYVITGALRDDQ' A
#
# COMPACT_ATOMS: atom_id res chain seq x y z
N MET A 1 7.62 8.07 -60.46
CA MET A 1 7.43 6.97 -59.51
C MET A 1 7.99 7.46 -58.18
N ALA A 2 7.20 7.42 -57.10
CA ALA A 2 7.70 7.80 -55.79
C ALA A 2 8.42 6.60 -55.19
N ASP A 3 9.70 6.74 -54.84
CA ASP A 3 10.46 5.71 -54.15
C ASP A 3 9.92 5.56 -52.73
N HIS A 4 9.34 4.39 -52.44
CA HIS A 4 8.83 4.08 -51.10
C HIS A 4 9.97 3.48 -50.30
N ILE A 5 10.52 4.26 -49.35
CA ILE A 5 11.50 3.76 -48.39
C ILE A 5 10.72 3.18 -47.20
N ASN A 6 10.60 1.85 -47.15
CA ASN A 6 10.06 1.17 -45.98
C ASN A 6 11.12 1.12 -44.87
N ILE A 7 11.03 2.04 -43.93
CA ILE A 7 11.88 2.04 -42.73
C ILE A 7 11.31 1.02 -41.75
N HIS A 8 11.74 -0.24 -41.86
CA HIS A 8 11.55 -1.22 -40.79
C HIS A 8 12.59 -0.98 -39.70
N HIS A 9 12.33 0.00 -38.83
CA HIS A 9 13.09 0.13 -37.59
C HIS A 9 12.64 -0.98 -36.62
N PRO A 10 13.57 -1.77 -36.04
CA PRO A 10 13.18 -2.74 -35.03
C PRO A 10 12.63 -1.99 -33.83
N ASP A 11 11.42 -2.35 -33.43
CA ASP A 11 10.52 -1.78 -32.42
C ASP A 11 11.06 -1.82 -30.97
N ARG A 12 12.38 -1.83 -30.82
CA ARG A 12 13.09 -1.96 -29.54
C ARG A 12 12.88 -0.73 -28.67
N GLY A 13 12.78 0.47 -29.26
CA GLY A 13 12.52 1.71 -28.53
C GLY A 13 11.19 1.69 -27.77
N GLU A 14 10.09 1.36 -28.47
CA GLU A 14 8.76 1.26 -27.84
C GLU A 14 8.72 0.20 -26.74
N ARG A 15 9.41 -0.93 -26.94
CA ARG A 15 9.47 -1.98 -25.94
C ARG A 15 10.18 -1.51 -24.66
N TYR A 16 11.32 -0.82 -24.79
CA TYR A 16 12.03 -0.26 -23.63
C TYR A 16 11.24 0.85 -22.93
N GLU A 17 10.52 1.69 -23.69
CA GLU A 17 9.65 2.72 -23.12
C GLU A 17 8.48 2.11 -22.34
N ARG A 18 7.83 1.07 -22.88
CA ARG A 18 6.76 0.35 -22.16
C ARG A 18 7.27 -0.36 -20.92
N GLU A 19 8.43 -1.01 -21.00
CA GLU A 19 9.05 -1.65 -19.84
C GLU A 19 9.42 -0.61 -18.77
N ALA A 20 9.95 0.56 -19.15
CA ALA A 20 10.26 1.64 -18.22
C ALA A 20 9.02 2.23 -17.54
N LEU A 21 7.93 2.43 -18.28
CA LEU A 21 6.64 2.87 -17.73
C LEU A 21 6.07 1.85 -16.75
N MET A 22 6.13 0.57 -17.09
CA MET A 22 5.65 -0.50 -16.22
C MET A 22 6.48 -0.60 -14.94
N ILE A 23 7.80 -0.44 -15.02
CA ILE A 23 8.67 -0.38 -13.84
C ILE A 23 8.33 0.82 -12.97
N ALA A 24 8.07 2.00 -13.56
CA ALA A 24 7.68 3.18 -12.82
C ALA A 24 6.34 2.96 -12.07
N GLU A 25 5.34 2.40 -12.76
CA GLU A 25 4.05 2.08 -12.16
C GLU A 25 4.18 1.08 -11.00
N LEU A 26 4.98 0.02 -11.17
CA LEU A 26 5.24 -0.97 -10.13
C LEU A 26 5.95 -0.34 -8.93
N LYS A 27 6.94 0.53 -9.15
CA LYS A 27 7.62 1.26 -8.07
C LYS A 27 6.66 2.15 -7.28
N THR A 28 5.76 2.86 -7.97
CA THR A 28 4.75 3.68 -7.30
C THR A 28 3.80 2.82 -6.47
N LYS A 29 3.32 1.69 -7.02
CA LYS A 29 2.48 0.74 -6.27
C LYS A 29 3.18 0.22 -5.02
N ILE A 30 4.46 -0.16 -5.12
CA ILE A 30 5.26 -0.61 -3.98
C ILE A 30 5.35 0.48 -2.92
N ALA A 31 5.70 1.71 -3.31
CA ALA A 31 5.83 2.83 -2.36
C ALA A 31 4.50 3.13 -1.63
N VAL A 32 3.37 3.05 -2.33
CA VAL A 32 2.04 3.21 -1.71
C VAL A 32 1.77 2.08 -0.71
N MET A 33 2.06 0.82 -1.08
CA MET A 33 1.88 -0.33 -0.18
C MET A 33 2.80 -0.25 1.05
N GLU A 34 4.04 0.16 0.90
CA GLU A 34 4.99 0.34 2.01
C GLU A 34 4.54 1.44 2.98
N THR A 35 3.98 2.53 2.45
CA THR A 35 3.42 3.63 3.25
C THR A 35 2.23 3.15 4.05
N ALA A 36 1.28 2.46 3.40
CA ALA A 36 0.11 1.90 4.06
C ALA A 36 0.51 0.89 5.16
N LEU A 37 1.49 0.03 4.89
CA LEU A 37 1.98 -0.97 5.86
C LEU A 37 2.65 -0.32 7.06
N THR A 38 3.44 0.74 6.84
CA THR A 38 4.07 1.52 7.91
C THR A 38 3.02 2.18 8.79
N GLN A 39 2.00 2.79 8.18
CA GLN A 39 0.92 3.44 8.91
C GLN A 39 0.10 2.43 9.73
N SER A 40 -0.29 1.31 9.13
CA SER A 40 -1.01 0.24 9.84
C SER A 40 -0.21 -0.33 11.02
N ARG A 41 1.12 -0.44 10.89
CA ARG A 41 1.98 -0.85 12.01
C ARG A 41 1.96 0.16 13.15
N GLY A 42 2.08 1.44 12.85
CA GLY A 42 2.01 2.51 13.85
C GLY A 42 0.65 2.57 14.56
N ASP A 43 -0.44 2.41 13.81
CA ASP A 43 -1.80 2.37 14.37
C ASP A 43 -1.96 1.16 15.32
N LEU A 44 -1.52 -0.03 14.90
CA LEU A 44 -1.55 -1.22 15.76
C LEU A 44 -0.72 -1.04 17.03
N GLU A 45 0.48 -0.47 16.94
CA GLU A 45 1.34 -0.22 18.09
C GLU A 45 0.69 0.75 19.09
N ALA A 46 0.06 1.81 18.59
CA ALA A 46 -0.70 2.76 19.42
C ALA A 46 -1.89 2.09 20.13
N ILE A 47 -2.62 1.25 19.41
CA ILE A 47 -3.75 0.47 19.93
C ILE A 47 -3.26 -0.46 21.05
N PHE A 48 -2.26 -1.31 20.79
CA PHE A 48 -1.74 -2.26 21.78
C PHE A 48 -1.14 -1.56 23.01
N THR A 49 -0.46 -0.43 22.82
CA THR A 49 0.09 0.34 23.93
C THR A 49 -1.01 0.87 24.86
N ARG A 50 -2.13 1.36 24.32
CA ARG A 50 -3.29 1.82 25.11
C ARG A 50 -4.00 0.68 25.82
N ILE A 51 -4.24 -0.43 25.11
CA ILE A 51 -4.83 -1.63 25.70
C ILE A 51 -4.01 -2.15 26.88
N LYS A 52 -2.68 -2.20 26.74
CA LYS A 52 -1.77 -2.64 27.81
C LYS A 52 -1.81 -1.73 29.05
N ARG A 53 -2.11 -0.44 28.88
CA ARG A 53 -2.28 0.52 29.98
C ARG A 53 -3.66 0.41 30.66
N GLY A 54 -4.61 -0.28 30.04
CA GLY A 54 -5.99 -0.37 30.52
C GLY A 54 -6.84 0.84 30.16
N ASP A 55 -6.35 1.69 29.26
CA ASP A 55 -7.10 2.85 28.78
C ASP A 55 -8.08 2.40 27.68
N PRO A 56 -9.36 2.83 27.72
CA PRO A 56 -10.29 2.53 26.63
C PRO A 56 -9.84 3.21 25.35
N CYS A 57 -9.94 2.51 24.22
CA CYS A 57 -9.68 3.08 22.90
C CYS A 57 -10.83 2.80 21.92
N GLU A 58 -11.12 3.79 21.08
CA GLU A 58 -12.12 3.69 20.02
C GLU A 58 -11.43 3.48 18.67
N LEU A 59 -11.88 2.48 17.93
CA LEU A 59 -11.45 2.18 16.57
C LEU A 59 -12.56 2.57 15.61
N HIS A 60 -12.30 3.60 14.79
CA HIS A 60 -13.21 4.03 13.74
C HIS A 60 -12.84 3.33 12.44
N MET A 61 -13.73 2.47 11.97
CA MET A 61 -13.54 1.71 10.74
C MET A 61 -14.03 2.51 9.53
N MET A 62 -13.49 2.21 8.35
CA MET A 62 -13.87 2.90 7.11
C MET A 62 -15.34 2.67 6.71
N ASN A 63 -15.95 1.58 7.16
CA ASN A 63 -17.36 1.29 6.94
C ASN A 63 -18.29 2.07 7.89
N GLY A 64 -17.74 2.89 8.79
CA GLY A 64 -18.48 3.69 9.77
C GLY A 64 -18.68 2.98 11.12
N ASP A 65 -18.28 1.72 11.25
CA ASP A 65 -18.38 1.01 12.52
C ASP A 65 -17.37 1.57 13.53
N VAL A 66 -17.79 1.61 14.80
CA VAL A 66 -16.95 2.02 15.92
C VAL A 66 -16.83 0.87 16.90
N TYR A 67 -15.61 0.40 17.13
CA TYR A 67 -15.30 -0.61 18.13
C TYR A 67 -14.64 0.05 19.34
N VAL A 68 -15.18 -0.20 20.54
CA VAL A 68 -14.58 0.27 21.79
C VAL A 68 -13.85 -0.89 22.44
N ILE A 69 -12.54 -0.79 22.56
CA ILE A 69 -11.72 -1.76 23.28
C ILE A 69 -11.57 -1.27 24.72
N THR A 70 -12.20 -1.97 25.66
CA THR A 70 -12.22 -1.61 27.08
C THR A 70 -11.06 -2.21 27.88
N GLY A 71 -10.25 -3.08 27.28
CA GLY A 71 -9.11 -3.73 27.92
C GLY A 71 -8.76 -5.08 27.30
N ALA A 72 -7.67 -5.68 27.76
CA ALA A 72 -7.32 -7.06 27.40
C ALA A 72 -7.93 -8.04 28.40
N LEU A 73 -8.47 -9.16 27.91
CA LEU A 73 -8.76 -10.32 28.76
C LEU A 73 -7.44 -10.83 29.34
N ARG A 74 -7.38 -11.01 30.65
CA ARG A 74 -6.27 -11.73 31.29
C ARG A 74 -6.50 -13.22 31.06
N ASP A 75 -5.49 -13.92 30.56
CA ASP A 75 -5.46 -15.38 30.35
C ASP A 75 -5.42 -16.18 31.69
N ASP A 76 -5.99 -15.66 32.77
CA ASP A 76 -6.05 -16.35 34.06
C ASP A 76 -7.33 -17.21 34.17
N GLN A 77 -7.59 -18.08 33.17
CA GLN A 77 -8.54 -19.20 33.25
C GLN A 77 -7.85 -20.54 32.94
#